data_AF-A0A1U7IA55-F1
#
_entry.id   AF-A0A1U7IA55-F1
#
_cell.length_a   1.000
_cell.length_b   1.000
_cell.length_c   1.000
_cell.angle_alpha   90.00
_cell.angle_beta   90.00
_cell.angle_gamma   90.00
#
_symmetry.space_group_name_H-M   'P 1'
#
loop_
_entity.id
_entity.type
_entity.pdbx_description
1 polymer ?
#
loop_
_entity_poly.entity_id
_entity_poly.type
_entity_poly.pdbx_seq_one_letter_code
_entity_poly.pdbx_strand_id
1 'polypeptide(L)'
;MKQINQVSSWWFWLSFFLFSTLFFVIIPEIIQPLSREFWGLSAEILQPTGEVPISVRYLFKNKFSPGNVAVGVAEGNLTPQCRATAIYQGHIDPGNFAVNRGFCSWNKSTQITVEEADFLCLNALLRQSIFTENKLFELGLNPRSNKKAIVIGTDLWNQSNSAGPKFAQKFKIAVVEKGLIGEKAYIWARVESFRNRQGELDASGLFGICVREEYYKKQLAGLVPFSEEWRWNCIALDQGRRVREIVKVMRSPNCKI
;
A
#
# COMPACT_ATOMS: atom_id res chain seq x y z
N MET A 1 50.36 -7.60 55.11
CA MET A 1 50.38 -7.82 53.65
C MET A 1 51.25 -9.04 53.38
N LYS A 2 50.89 -9.92 52.43
CA LYS A 2 51.71 -11.10 52.04
C LYS A 2 52.22 -10.93 50.60
N GLN A 3 53.35 -11.56 50.29
CA GLN A 3 54.09 -11.37 49.03
C GLN A 3 53.41 -12.02 47.82
N ILE A 4 53.76 -11.48 46.65
CA ILE A 4 53.39 -11.94 45.31
C ILE A 4 54.38 -13.03 44.86
N ASN A 5 53.95 -13.96 44.01
CA ASN A 5 54.83 -14.66 43.07
C ASN A 5 54.07 -14.93 41.75
N GLN A 6 54.75 -14.73 40.62
CA GLN A 6 54.23 -14.99 39.26
C GLN A 6 55.02 -16.13 38.59
N VAL A 7 54.31 -17.07 37.96
CA VAL A 7 54.75 -17.91 36.82
C VAL A 7 53.44 -18.22 36.05
N SER A 8 53.20 -17.88 34.77
CA SER A 8 53.84 -18.29 33.51
C SER A 8 53.76 -19.81 33.24
N SER A 9 53.59 -20.32 32.01
CA SER A 9 53.30 -19.71 30.69
C SER A 9 52.80 -20.79 29.69
N TRP A 10 52.26 -20.38 28.54
CA TRP A 10 51.73 -21.26 27.47
C TRP A 10 52.75 -22.22 26.81
N TRP A 11 52.29 -23.44 26.46
CA TRP A 11 52.58 -24.21 25.22
C TRP A 11 51.34 -25.09 24.91
N PHE A 12 50.90 -25.54 23.71
CA PHE A 12 51.34 -25.55 22.28
C PHE A 12 51.84 -26.89 21.67
N TRP A 13 50.88 -27.59 21.01
CA TRP A 13 50.97 -28.41 19.77
C TRP A 13 51.61 -29.83 19.69
N LEU A 14 50.91 -30.71 18.93
CA LEU A 14 51.39 -31.83 18.06
C LEU A 14 52.14 -33.02 18.74
N SER A 15 52.07 -34.30 18.30
CA SER A 15 51.82 -34.86 16.95
C SER A 15 51.27 -36.32 16.91
N PHE A 16 50.52 -36.65 15.85
CA PHE A 16 50.67 -37.83 14.93
C PHE A 16 50.42 -39.32 15.33
N PHE A 17 49.42 -39.91 14.62
CA PHE A 17 49.52 -41.07 13.68
C PHE A 17 49.10 -42.53 14.02
N LEU A 18 48.50 -43.16 12.97
CA LEU A 18 48.24 -44.59 12.69
C LEU A 18 47.22 -45.31 13.61
N PHE A 19 46.30 -46.15 13.10
CA PHE A 19 46.45 -47.20 12.07
C PHE A 19 45.30 -47.26 11.03
N SER A 20 45.47 -48.06 9.97
CA SER A 20 44.42 -48.43 9.02
C SER A 20 44.39 -49.94 8.71
N THR A 21 43.20 -50.47 8.43
CA THR A 21 42.98 -51.73 7.68
C THR A 21 41.59 -51.72 7.02
N LEU A 22 41.47 -52.39 5.88
CA LEU A 22 40.23 -52.55 5.12
C LEU A 22 39.32 -53.60 5.77
N PHE A 23 38.00 -53.47 5.55
CA PHE A 23 37.19 -54.59 5.07
C PHE A 23 36.12 -54.11 4.08
N PHE A 24 36.04 -54.78 2.93
CA PHE A 24 34.95 -54.61 1.97
C PHE A 24 33.79 -55.53 2.36
N VAL A 25 32.56 -55.00 2.41
CA VAL A 25 31.34 -55.78 2.23
C VAL A 25 30.45 -55.01 1.24
N ILE A 26 30.03 -55.69 0.17
CA ILE A 26 29.13 -55.13 -0.84
C ILE A 26 27.70 -55.48 -0.46
N ILE A 27 26.82 -54.48 -0.43
CA ILE A 27 25.36 -54.68 -0.45
C ILE A 27 24.80 -53.79 -1.58
N PRO A 28 24.18 -54.36 -2.63
CA PRO A 28 23.53 -53.60 -3.67
C PRO A 28 22.15 -53.09 -3.23
N GLU A 29 21.68 -52.04 -3.91
CA GLU A 29 20.27 -51.68 -4.13
C GLU A 29 19.27 -51.87 -2.97
N ILE A 30 18.92 -50.77 -2.29
CA ILE A 30 17.57 -50.16 -2.31
C ILE A 30 17.61 -48.90 -1.42
N ILE A 31 17.81 -47.73 -2.04
CA ILE A 31 17.40 -46.45 -1.48
C ILE A 31 16.68 -45.71 -2.61
N GLN A 32 15.44 -45.32 -2.37
CA GLN A 32 14.60 -44.62 -3.35
C GLN A 32 15.19 -43.23 -3.64
N PRO A 33 15.00 -42.67 -4.85
CA PRO A 33 15.39 -41.28 -5.12
C PRO A 33 14.63 -40.34 -4.18
N LEU A 34 15.35 -39.66 -3.28
CA LEU A 34 14.76 -38.76 -2.28
C LEU A 34 13.91 -37.70 -2.99
N SER A 35 12.61 -37.73 -2.72
CA SER A 35 11.62 -37.14 -3.62
C SER A 35 11.39 -35.65 -3.35
N ARG A 36 11.53 -34.85 -4.42
CA ARG A 36 10.68 -33.68 -4.73
C ARG A 36 10.41 -32.64 -3.62
N GLU A 37 11.41 -32.20 -2.85
CA GLU A 37 11.16 -31.10 -1.88
C GLU A 37 12.23 -29.98 -1.85
N PHE A 38 12.78 -29.63 -3.02
CA PHE A 38 13.64 -28.43 -3.16
C PHE A 38 13.34 -27.53 -4.38
N TRP A 39 12.12 -27.61 -4.92
CA TRP A 39 11.59 -26.69 -5.95
C TRP A 39 10.42 -25.84 -5.40
N GLY A 40 10.44 -25.56 -4.09
CA GLY A 40 9.47 -24.70 -3.40
C GLY A 40 9.70 -23.20 -3.61
N LEU A 41 10.89 -22.81 -4.10
CA LEU A 41 11.10 -21.52 -4.76
C LEU A 41 10.31 -21.51 -6.06
N SER A 42 9.01 -21.21 -5.94
CA SER A 42 8.19 -20.76 -7.06
C SER A 42 8.97 -19.67 -7.79
N ALA A 43 9.06 -19.75 -9.11
CA ALA A 43 9.63 -18.68 -9.92
C ALA A 43 8.79 -17.41 -9.72
N GLU A 44 9.17 -16.58 -8.76
CA GLU A 44 8.56 -15.29 -8.51
C GLU A 44 8.84 -14.48 -9.77
N ILE A 45 7.76 -14.19 -10.51
CA ILE A 45 7.86 -13.73 -11.90
C ILE A 45 8.45 -12.32 -11.90
N LEU A 46 9.78 -12.26 -12.00
CA LEU A 46 10.58 -11.07 -12.25
C LEU A 46 10.08 -10.47 -13.57
N GLN A 47 9.13 -9.54 -13.45
CA GLN A 47 8.54 -8.89 -14.59
C GLN A 47 9.63 -8.05 -15.29
N PRO A 48 9.76 -8.14 -16.63
CA PRO A 48 10.77 -7.37 -17.36
C PRO A 48 10.70 -5.88 -17.01
N THR A 49 11.84 -5.28 -16.68
CA THR A 49 11.94 -3.88 -16.27
C THR A 49 11.50 -2.95 -17.40
N GLY A 50 10.25 -2.49 -17.32
CA GLY A 50 9.59 -1.69 -18.36
C GLY A 50 8.17 -2.17 -18.68
N GLU A 51 7.81 -3.41 -18.35
CA GLU A 51 6.46 -3.93 -18.52
C GLU A 51 5.53 -3.54 -17.35
N VAL A 52 4.31 -3.08 -17.67
CA VAL A 52 3.26 -2.76 -16.68
C VAL A 52 2.94 -4.02 -15.85
N PRO A 53 2.90 -3.99 -14.51
CA PRO A 53 2.68 -5.20 -13.71
C PRO A 53 1.34 -5.88 -13.98
N ILE A 54 1.26 -7.21 -13.77
CA ILE A 54 0.02 -7.97 -14.04
C ILE A 54 -1.12 -7.52 -13.13
N SER A 55 -0.85 -7.13 -11.87
CA SER A 55 -1.89 -6.61 -10.98
C SER A 55 -2.38 -5.24 -11.47
N VAL A 56 -1.47 -4.31 -11.81
CA VAL A 56 -1.84 -3.05 -12.49
C VAL A 56 -2.69 -3.30 -13.76
N ARG A 57 -2.28 -4.19 -14.68
CA ARG A 57 -3.05 -4.47 -15.92
C ARG A 57 -4.47 -4.94 -15.61
N TYR A 58 -4.67 -5.74 -14.57
CA TYR A 58 -6.01 -6.16 -14.15
C TYR A 58 -6.81 -5.02 -13.49
N LEU A 59 -6.17 -4.20 -12.66
CA LEU A 59 -6.84 -3.19 -11.84
C LEU A 59 -7.13 -1.88 -12.59
N PHE A 60 -6.28 -1.49 -13.55
CA PHE A 60 -6.24 -0.12 -14.10
C PHE A 60 -6.26 -0.01 -15.64
N LYS A 61 -6.47 -1.09 -16.40
CA LYS A 61 -6.43 -1.10 -17.88
C LYS A 61 -7.38 -0.08 -18.55
N ASN A 62 -8.57 0.13 -18.00
CA ASN A 62 -9.56 1.09 -18.51
C ASN A 62 -10.44 1.63 -17.36
N LYS A 63 -11.28 2.64 -17.60
CA LYS A 63 -12.10 3.27 -16.54
C LYS A 63 -13.10 2.33 -15.83
N PHE A 64 -13.44 1.20 -16.46
CA PHE A 64 -14.30 0.15 -15.89
C PHE A 64 -13.52 -0.99 -15.20
N SER A 65 -12.19 -0.90 -15.13
CA SER A 65 -11.36 -1.88 -14.41
C SER A 65 -11.51 -1.70 -12.89
N PRO A 66 -11.44 -2.77 -12.07
CA PRO A 66 -11.86 -2.71 -10.66
C PRO A 66 -11.17 -1.66 -9.79
N GLY A 67 -9.91 -1.32 -10.07
CA GLY A 67 -9.17 -0.27 -9.39
C GLY A 67 -9.67 1.14 -9.74
N ASN A 68 -9.85 1.43 -11.04
CA ASN A 68 -10.41 2.71 -11.49
C ASN A 68 -11.84 2.92 -10.98
N VAL A 69 -12.67 1.89 -11.00
CA VAL A 69 -14.03 1.93 -10.44
C VAL A 69 -13.97 2.20 -8.93
N ALA A 70 -13.11 1.50 -8.20
CA ALA A 70 -12.97 1.69 -6.75
C ALA A 70 -12.52 3.12 -6.38
N VAL A 71 -11.62 3.75 -7.14
CA VAL A 71 -11.28 5.17 -6.99
C VAL A 71 -12.50 6.05 -7.29
N GLY A 72 -13.22 5.81 -8.38
CA GLY A 72 -14.38 6.63 -8.73
C GLY A 72 -15.56 6.53 -7.76
N VAL A 73 -15.73 5.40 -7.07
CA VAL A 73 -16.69 5.28 -5.95
C VAL A 73 -16.15 5.95 -4.67
N ALA A 74 -14.83 5.96 -4.45
CA ALA A 74 -14.21 6.67 -3.32
C ALA A 74 -14.28 8.21 -3.46
N GLU A 75 -14.22 8.74 -4.68
CA GLU A 75 -14.57 10.15 -4.95
C GLU A 75 -16.10 10.38 -4.91
N GLY A 76 -16.90 9.36 -5.23
CA GLY A 76 -18.37 9.45 -5.32
C GLY A 76 -18.90 9.80 -6.72
N ASN A 77 -18.05 9.90 -7.74
CA ASN A 77 -18.44 10.12 -9.13
C ASN A 77 -19.03 8.87 -9.80
N LEU A 78 -18.74 7.67 -9.28
CA LEU A 78 -19.27 6.39 -9.75
C LEU A 78 -20.06 5.66 -8.66
N THR A 79 -20.98 4.79 -9.08
CA THR A 79 -21.55 3.73 -8.21
C THR A 79 -20.72 2.43 -8.30
N PRO A 80 -20.86 1.48 -7.36
CA PRO A 80 -20.26 0.14 -7.46
C PRO A 80 -20.70 -0.69 -8.69
N GLN A 81 -21.73 -0.23 -9.41
CA GLN A 81 -22.20 -0.78 -10.69
C GLN A 81 -21.68 0.03 -11.89
N CYS A 82 -20.67 0.86 -11.67
CA CYS A 82 -19.90 1.58 -12.69
C CYS A 82 -20.72 2.62 -13.48
N ARG A 83 -21.83 3.08 -12.91
CA ARG A 83 -22.66 4.18 -13.42
C ARG A 83 -22.15 5.50 -12.87
N ALA A 84 -22.18 6.56 -13.69
CA ALA A 84 -21.93 7.92 -13.23
C ALA A 84 -22.98 8.39 -12.20
N THR A 85 -22.56 9.20 -11.24
CA THR A 85 -23.45 9.96 -10.33
C THR A 85 -23.64 11.39 -10.84
N ALA A 86 -24.48 12.18 -10.17
CA ALA A 86 -24.75 13.57 -10.57
C ALA A 86 -23.49 14.46 -10.61
N ILE A 87 -22.48 14.18 -9.77
CA ILE A 87 -21.27 15.02 -9.63
C ILE A 87 -20.15 14.69 -10.65
N TYR A 88 -20.29 13.60 -11.41
CA TYR A 88 -19.33 13.13 -12.42
C TYR A 88 -19.11 14.15 -13.56
N GLN A 89 -20.16 14.88 -13.94
CA GLN A 89 -20.11 15.88 -15.02
C GLN A 89 -19.35 17.15 -14.61
N GLY A 90 -19.29 17.43 -13.31
CA GLY A 90 -18.69 18.64 -12.76
C GLY A 90 -19.18 18.90 -11.34
N HIS A 91 -18.26 19.19 -10.43
CA HIS A 91 -18.57 19.76 -9.12
C HIS A 91 -17.44 20.67 -8.65
N ILE A 92 -17.72 21.57 -7.71
CA ILE A 92 -16.71 22.41 -7.06
C ILE A 92 -16.22 21.69 -5.81
N ASP A 93 -14.90 21.61 -5.64
CA ASP A 93 -14.26 21.02 -4.46
C ASP A 93 -14.39 21.94 -3.23
N PRO A 94 -14.93 21.47 -2.08
CA PRO A 94 -15.09 22.31 -0.89
C PRO A 94 -13.78 22.55 -0.12
N GLY A 95 -12.69 21.86 -0.48
CA GLY A 95 -11.37 22.03 0.12
C GLY A 95 -10.48 23.03 -0.63
N ASN A 96 -10.58 23.12 -1.96
CA ASN A 96 -9.73 24.00 -2.78
C ASN A 96 -10.45 24.86 -3.85
N PHE A 97 -11.78 24.77 -3.96
CA PHE A 97 -12.63 25.49 -4.94
C PHE A 97 -12.34 25.22 -6.42
N ALA A 98 -11.55 24.20 -6.76
CA ALA A 98 -11.33 23.79 -8.14
C ALA A 98 -12.56 23.05 -8.70
N VAL A 99 -12.67 23.02 -10.04
CA VAL A 99 -13.71 22.26 -10.75
C VAL A 99 -13.22 20.84 -11.01
N ASN A 100 -13.80 19.89 -10.29
CA ASN A 100 -13.56 18.45 -10.41
C ASN A 100 -14.44 17.87 -11.53
N ARG A 101 -13.87 17.07 -12.46
CA ARG A 101 -14.61 16.36 -13.53
C ARG A 101 -14.17 14.90 -13.71
N GLY A 102 -15.03 14.08 -14.32
CA GLY A 102 -14.71 12.70 -14.69
C GLY A 102 -14.63 11.75 -13.48
N PHE A 103 -14.28 10.48 -13.73
CA PHE A 103 -14.47 9.45 -12.70
C PHE A 103 -13.62 9.66 -11.43
N CYS A 104 -12.42 10.25 -11.51
CA CYS A 104 -11.58 10.53 -10.33
C CYS A 104 -11.46 12.02 -9.95
N SER A 105 -12.48 12.84 -10.20
CA SER A 105 -12.49 14.26 -9.77
C SER A 105 -11.29 15.07 -10.27
N TRP A 106 -10.91 14.89 -11.55
CA TRP A 106 -9.75 15.58 -12.12
C TRP A 106 -9.99 17.09 -12.18
N ASN A 107 -9.05 17.85 -11.63
CA ASN A 107 -9.15 19.31 -11.44
C ASN A 107 -7.88 20.08 -11.84
N LYS A 108 -6.93 19.41 -12.48
CA LYS A 108 -5.63 20.00 -12.88
C LYS A 108 -5.70 20.82 -14.19
N SER A 109 -6.91 21.01 -14.73
CA SER A 109 -7.24 22.00 -15.76
C SER A 109 -8.71 22.39 -15.63
N THR A 110 -9.02 23.68 -15.80
CA THR A 110 -10.39 24.23 -15.67
C THR A 110 -11.20 24.12 -16.97
N GLN A 111 -10.53 24.08 -18.12
CA GLN A 111 -11.11 24.08 -19.46
C GLN A 111 -10.83 22.74 -20.17
N ILE A 112 -11.50 21.68 -19.73
CA ILE A 112 -11.47 20.35 -20.36
C ILE A 112 -12.86 19.69 -20.30
N THR A 113 -13.13 18.76 -21.22
CA THR A 113 -14.34 17.93 -21.18
C THR A 113 -14.24 16.83 -20.11
N VAL A 114 -15.32 16.08 -19.93
CA VAL A 114 -15.39 14.94 -19.00
C VAL A 114 -14.61 13.73 -19.56
N GLU A 115 -14.56 13.59 -20.88
CA GLU A 115 -13.81 12.56 -21.61
C GLU A 115 -12.30 12.81 -21.52
N GLU A 116 -11.87 14.07 -21.63
CA GLU A 116 -10.49 14.50 -21.40
C GLU A 116 -10.08 14.30 -19.93
N ALA A 117 -10.98 14.66 -18.99
CA ALA A 117 -10.77 14.42 -17.56
C ALA A 117 -10.61 12.92 -17.25
N ASP A 118 -11.47 12.06 -17.81
CA ASP A 118 -11.38 10.60 -17.72
C ASP A 118 -10.07 10.04 -18.31
N PHE A 119 -9.63 10.56 -19.46
CA PHE A 119 -8.39 10.14 -20.11
C PHE A 119 -7.15 10.53 -19.29
N LEU A 120 -7.08 11.76 -18.81
CA LEU A 120 -5.98 12.25 -17.97
C LEU A 120 -5.95 11.51 -16.63
N CYS A 121 -7.12 11.28 -16.02
CA CYS A 121 -7.31 10.48 -14.82
C CYS A 121 -6.79 9.04 -15.00
N LEU A 122 -7.25 8.32 -16.03
CA LEU A 122 -6.82 6.95 -16.33
C LEU A 122 -5.30 6.84 -16.49
N ASN A 123 -4.70 7.79 -17.22
CA ASN A 123 -3.25 7.87 -17.41
C ASN A 123 -2.47 8.14 -16.11
N ALA A 124 -3.03 8.93 -15.19
CA ALA A 124 -2.39 9.20 -13.90
C ALA A 124 -2.48 7.99 -12.97
N LEU A 125 -3.67 7.41 -12.79
CA LEU A 125 -3.90 6.25 -11.93
C LEU A 125 -3.09 5.03 -12.41
N LEU A 126 -2.92 4.85 -13.73
CA LEU A 126 -2.04 3.82 -14.30
C LEU A 126 -0.57 4.02 -13.87
N ARG A 127 -0.02 5.24 -13.92
CA ARG A 127 1.37 5.50 -13.49
C ARG A 127 1.55 5.37 -11.98
N GLN A 128 0.58 5.89 -11.22
CA GLN A 128 0.57 5.88 -9.75
C GLN A 128 0.43 4.45 -9.19
N SER A 129 -0.33 3.58 -9.85
CA SER A 129 -0.44 2.16 -9.49
C SER A 129 0.82 1.36 -9.81
N ILE A 130 1.53 1.64 -10.92
CA ILE A 130 2.85 1.03 -11.19
C ILE A 130 3.83 1.38 -10.07
N PHE A 131 3.94 2.67 -9.71
CA PHE A 131 4.79 3.10 -8.60
C PHE A 131 4.39 2.42 -7.28
N THR A 132 3.09 2.35 -6.98
CA THR A 132 2.58 1.76 -5.74
C THR A 132 2.84 0.26 -5.67
N GLU A 133 2.64 -0.47 -6.77
CA GLU A 133 2.93 -1.92 -6.86
C GLU A 133 4.42 -2.21 -6.71
N ASN A 134 5.28 -1.48 -7.44
CA ASN A 134 6.73 -1.62 -7.33
C ASN A 134 7.22 -1.30 -5.92
N LYS A 135 6.77 -0.20 -5.30
CA LYS A 135 7.19 0.19 -3.95
C LYS A 135 6.71 -0.79 -2.87
N LEU A 136 5.56 -1.46 -3.07
CA LEU A 136 5.13 -2.57 -2.19
C LEU A 136 6.04 -3.80 -2.37
N PHE A 137 6.37 -4.18 -3.61
CA PHE A 137 7.28 -5.29 -3.90
C PHE A 137 8.69 -5.08 -3.33
N GLU A 138 9.27 -3.88 -3.52
CA GLU A 138 10.55 -3.46 -2.93
C GLU A 138 10.58 -3.55 -1.38
N LEU A 139 9.42 -3.42 -0.73
CA LEU A 139 9.28 -3.55 0.72
C LEU A 139 8.96 -4.98 1.17
N GLY A 140 9.06 -5.97 0.28
CA GLY A 140 8.74 -7.37 0.55
C GLY A 140 7.26 -7.60 0.84
N LEU A 141 6.36 -6.82 0.22
CA LEU A 141 4.91 -7.00 0.28
C LEU A 141 4.40 -7.48 -1.08
N ASN A 142 4.28 -8.80 -1.24
CA ASN A 142 3.93 -9.41 -2.53
C ASN A 142 2.64 -8.79 -3.14
N PRO A 143 2.68 -8.22 -4.36
CA PRO A 143 1.53 -7.56 -4.97
C PRO A 143 0.28 -8.43 -5.15
N ARG A 144 0.45 -9.74 -5.36
CA ARG A 144 -0.64 -10.67 -5.68
C ARG A 144 -1.62 -10.81 -4.51
N SER A 145 -1.12 -10.80 -3.28
CA SER A 145 -1.93 -10.76 -2.05
C SER A 145 -2.33 -9.33 -1.64
N ASN A 146 -1.57 -8.32 -2.07
CA ASN A 146 -1.75 -6.91 -1.68
C ASN A 146 -2.52 -6.04 -2.68
N LYS A 147 -3.28 -6.62 -3.63
CA LYS A 147 -4.07 -5.89 -4.65
C LYS A 147 -4.92 -4.74 -4.09
N LYS A 148 -5.50 -4.90 -2.89
CA LYS A 148 -6.26 -3.83 -2.22
C LYS A 148 -5.36 -2.67 -1.78
N ALA A 149 -4.16 -2.94 -1.28
CA ALA A 149 -3.17 -1.91 -0.94
C ALA A 149 -2.72 -1.13 -2.19
N ILE A 150 -2.57 -1.79 -3.34
CA ILE A 150 -2.24 -1.11 -4.63
C ILE A 150 -3.32 -0.09 -4.97
N VAL A 151 -4.61 -0.49 -4.95
CA VAL A 151 -5.72 0.43 -5.22
C VAL A 151 -5.81 1.55 -4.17
N ILE A 152 -5.66 1.22 -2.89
CA ILE A 152 -5.78 2.18 -1.78
C ILE A 152 -4.63 3.21 -1.75
N GLY A 153 -3.43 2.82 -2.17
CA GLY A 153 -2.31 3.75 -2.37
C GLY A 153 -2.47 4.61 -3.63
N THR A 154 -2.95 4.02 -4.72
CA THR A 154 -3.25 4.75 -5.97
C THR A 154 -4.35 5.79 -5.77
N ASP A 155 -5.38 5.47 -4.98
CA ASP A 155 -6.41 6.41 -4.56
C ASP A 155 -5.84 7.56 -3.70
N LEU A 156 -4.89 7.27 -2.80
CA LEU A 156 -4.22 8.30 -2.02
C LEU A 156 -3.35 9.22 -2.89
N TRP A 157 -2.73 8.69 -3.95
CA TRP A 157 -2.03 9.50 -4.96
C TRP A 157 -2.97 10.45 -5.72
N ASN A 158 -4.23 10.05 -5.96
CA ASN A 158 -5.22 10.93 -6.57
C ASN A 158 -5.59 12.08 -5.62
N GLN A 159 -5.87 11.74 -4.35
CA GLN A 159 -6.25 12.69 -3.32
C GLN A 159 -5.10 13.62 -2.87
N SER A 160 -3.85 13.14 -2.86
CA SER A 160 -2.68 13.94 -2.50
C SER A 160 -1.37 13.37 -3.08
N ASN A 161 -0.74 14.17 -3.95
CA ASN A 161 0.60 13.86 -4.48
C ASN A 161 1.70 13.88 -3.41
N SER A 162 1.46 14.45 -2.22
CA SER A 162 2.42 14.47 -1.10
C SER A 162 2.25 13.29 -0.13
N ALA A 163 1.06 12.69 -0.08
CA ALA A 163 0.76 11.52 0.76
C ALA A 163 0.90 10.19 -0.01
N GLY A 164 0.36 10.11 -1.24
CA GLY A 164 0.42 8.94 -2.12
C GLY A 164 1.77 8.19 -2.15
N PRO A 165 2.92 8.85 -2.43
CA PRO A 165 4.22 8.16 -2.50
C PRO A 165 4.69 7.51 -1.19
N LYS A 166 4.18 7.96 -0.02
CA LYS A 166 4.54 7.42 1.29
C LYS A 166 3.72 6.18 1.67
N PHE A 167 2.59 5.92 1.00
CA PHE A 167 1.61 4.91 1.41
C PHE A 167 2.22 3.52 1.59
N ALA A 168 3.02 3.04 0.63
CA ALA A 168 3.58 1.69 0.68
C ALA A 168 4.48 1.47 1.92
N GLN A 169 5.29 2.48 2.30
CA GLN A 169 6.13 2.43 3.49
C GLN A 169 5.31 2.50 4.78
N LYS A 170 4.32 3.39 4.86
CA LYS A 170 3.40 3.46 6.00
C LYS A 170 2.54 2.20 6.12
N PHE A 171 2.21 1.54 5.02
CA PHE A 171 1.49 0.25 5.03
C PHE A 171 2.38 -0.91 5.49
N LYS A 172 3.66 -0.95 5.10
CA LYS A 172 4.66 -1.89 5.67
C LYS A 172 4.75 -1.75 7.19
N ILE A 173 4.89 -0.52 7.69
CA ILE A 173 4.89 -0.22 9.14
C ILE A 173 3.59 -0.69 9.80
N ALA A 174 2.43 -0.41 9.18
CA ALA A 174 1.12 -0.81 9.72
C ALA A 174 1.01 -2.33 9.94
N VAL A 175 1.40 -3.14 8.95
CA VAL A 175 1.19 -4.60 9.00
C VAL A 175 2.31 -5.35 9.73
N VAL A 176 3.56 -4.85 9.71
CA VAL A 176 4.70 -5.53 10.34
C VAL A 176 4.97 -5.02 11.76
N GLU A 177 5.14 -3.71 11.94
CA GLU A 177 5.55 -3.13 13.23
C GLU A 177 4.37 -2.91 14.18
N LYS A 178 3.15 -2.76 13.65
CA LYS A 178 1.93 -2.54 14.45
C LYS A 178 0.93 -3.69 14.41
N GLY A 179 1.22 -4.76 13.67
CA GLY A 179 0.35 -5.94 13.55
C GLY A 179 -1.07 -5.63 13.05
N LEU A 180 -1.29 -4.48 12.41
CA LEU A 180 -2.62 -4.08 11.93
C LEU A 180 -3.01 -4.92 10.71
N ILE A 181 -4.28 -5.30 10.64
CA ILE A 181 -4.82 -6.11 9.55
C ILE A 181 -5.99 -5.42 8.85
N GLY A 182 -6.16 -5.72 7.56
CA GLY A 182 -7.28 -5.27 6.74
C GLY A 182 -7.51 -3.76 6.75
N GLU A 183 -8.76 -3.35 6.93
CA GLU A 183 -9.19 -1.95 6.86
C GLU A 183 -8.49 -1.05 7.91
N LYS A 184 -8.14 -1.58 9.09
CA LYS A 184 -7.37 -0.83 10.11
C LYS A 184 -5.96 -0.46 9.62
N ALA A 185 -5.27 -1.40 8.97
CA ALA A 185 -3.93 -1.15 8.41
C ALA A 185 -3.97 -0.12 7.27
N TYR A 186 -4.97 -0.21 6.40
CA TYR A 186 -5.17 0.73 5.30
C TYR A 186 -5.45 2.15 5.80
N ILE A 187 -6.34 2.33 6.77
CA ILE A 187 -6.68 3.64 7.33
C ILE A 187 -5.45 4.24 8.02
N TRP A 188 -4.77 3.49 8.89
CA TRP A 188 -3.57 3.97 9.58
C TRP A 188 -2.49 4.41 8.58
N ALA A 189 -2.21 3.58 7.57
CA ALA A 189 -1.19 3.87 6.55
C ALA A 189 -1.50 5.14 5.74
N ARG A 190 -2.79 5.40 5.44
CA ARG A 190 -3.21 6.62 4.75
C ARG A 190 -3.08 7.86 5.63
N VAL A 191 -3.61 7.84 6.85
CA VAL A 191 -3.51 8.96 7.80
C VAL A 191 -2.06 9.37 8.01
N GLU A 192 -1.21 8.38 8.27
CA GLU A 192 0.21 8.58 8.54
C GLU A 192 1.03 9.06 7.35
N SER A 193 0.52 8.88 6.14
CA SER A 193 1.15 9.42 4.92
C SER A 193 0.99 10.94 4.80
N PHE A 194 0.05 11.55 5.53
CA PHE A 194 -0.05 13.01 5.65
C PHE A 194 1.00 13.62 6.60
N ARG A 195 1.86 12.83 7.26
CA ARG A 195 2.95 13.41 8.07
C ARG A 195 3.97 14.17 7.21
N ASN A 196 4.30 15.40 7.63
CA ASN A 196 5.34 16.24 7.03
C ASN A 196 6.75 15.81 7.48
N ARG A 197 7.80 16.59 7.19
CA ARG A 197 9.19 16.27 7.59
C ARG A 197 9.45 16.47 9.08
N GLN A 198 8.63 17.30 9.73
CA GLN A 198 8.64 17.63 11.15
C GLN A 198 7.86 16.58 11.98
N GLY A 199 7.18 15.63 11.31
CA GLY A 199 6.37 14.59 11.94
C GLY A 199 4.90 14.96 12.17
N GLU A 200 4.50 16.20 11.90
CA GLU A 200 3.13 16.68 12.09
C GLU A 200 2.21 16.23 10.95
N LEU A 201 0.92 16.05 11.23
CA LEU A 201 -0.08 15.80 10.20
C LEU A 201 -0.41 17.08 9.41
N ASP A 202 -0.15 17.06 8.10
CA ASP A 202 -0.47 18.11 7.13
C ASP A 202 -1.57 17.65 6.18
N ALA A 203 -2.81 18.04 6.48
CA ALA A 203 -3.98 17.84 5.63
C ALA A 203 -4.89 19.09 5.68
N SER A 204 -4.29 20.27 5.57
CA SER A 204 -4.92 21.60 5.78
C SER A 204 -6.31 21.78 5.15
N GLY A 205 -6.51 21.41 3.87
CA GLY A 205 -7.81 21.49 3.21
C GLY A 205 -8.89 20.59 3.86
N LEU A 206 -8.51 19.38 4.29
CA LEU A 206 -9.42 18.47 5.01
C LEU A 206 -9.68 18.95 6.44
N PHE A 207 -8.69 19.54 7.12
CA PHE A 207 -8.93 20.19 8.43
C PHE A 207 -9.96 21.32 8.32
N GLY A 208 -9.92 22.11 7.23
CA GLY A 208 -10.92 23.14 6.92
C GLY A 208 -12.33 22.56 6.75
N ILE A 209 -12.46 21.40 6.08
CA ILE A 209 -13.73 20.67 5.97
C ILE A 209 -14.18 20.17 7.36
N CYS A 210 -13.30 19.54 8.14
CA CYS A 210 -13.61 18.99 9.46
C CYS A 210 -14.11 20.03 10.48
N VAL A 211 -13.70 21.29 10.37
CA VAL A 211 -14.15 22.40 11.24
C VAL A 211 -15.51 22.96 10.83
N ARG A 212 -15.84 22.96 9.52
CA ARG A 212 -17.08 23.55 9.01
C ARG A 212 -18.24 22.56 8.98
N GLU A 213 -17.99 21.35 8.54
CA GLU A 213 -19.04 20.37 8.23
C GLU A 213 -19.61 19.69 9.48
N GLU A 214 -20.93 19.80 9.67
CA GLU A 214 -21.67 19.27 10.83
C GLU A 214 -21.44 17.78 11.10
N TYR A 215 -21.20 16.97 10.07
CA TYR A 215 -20.85 15.57 10.23
C TYR A 215 -19.54 15.41 11.02
N TYR A 216 -18.46 16.05 10.56
CA TYR A 216 -17.14 15.93 11.19
C TYR A 216 -17.12 16.59 12.57
N LYS A 217 -17.75 17.76 12.74
CA LYS A 217 -17.91 18.42 14.05
C LYS A 217 -18.52 17.50 15.10
N LYS A 218 -19.50 16.67 14.72
CA LYS A 218 -20.15 15.68 15.61
C LYS A 218 -19.29 14.46 15.86
N GLN A 219 -18.53 13.98 14.87
CA GLN A 219 -17.61 12.84 15.04
C GLN A 219 -16.34 13.20 15.83
N LEU A 220 -15.96 14.48 15.88
CA LEU A 220 -14.77 15.00 16.58
C LEU A 220 -15.12 15.74 17.89
N ALA A 221 -16.36 15.62 18.36
CA ALA A 221 -16.82 16.25 19.59
C ALA A 221 -16.04 15.71 20.81
N GLY A 222 -15.61 16.61 21.70
CA GLY A 222 -14.78 16.29 22.86
C GLY A 222 -13.27 16.32 22.60
N LEU A 223 -12.82 16.30 21.34
CA LEU A 223 -11.41 16.48 20.98
C LEU A 223 -11.06 17.98 20.84
N VAL A 224 -9.90 18.40 21.37
CA VAL A 224 -9.41 19.78 21.24
C VAL A 224 -9.10 20.09 19.76
N PRO A 225 -9.73 21.09 19.12
CA PRO A 225 -9.52 21.41 17.71
C PRO A 225 -8.04 21.61 17.36
N PHE A 226 -7.62 21.07 16.21
CA PHE A 226 -6.25 21.10 15.70
C PHE A 226 -5.15 20.47 16.59
N SER A 227 -5.49 19.81 17.70
CA SER A 227 -4.58 18.90 18.41
C SER A 227 -4.16 17.72 17.51
N GLU A 228 -3.06 17.04 17.83
CA GLU A 228 -2.60 15.88 17.08
C GLU A 228 -3.68 14.78 16.99
N GLU A 229 -4.38 14.49 18.10
CA GLU A 229 -5.48 13.53 18.12
C GLU A 229 -6.67 13.99 17.26
N TRP A 230 -7.04 15.27 17.31
CA TRP A 230 -8.10 15.82 16.45
C TRP A 230 -7.70 15.76 14.97
N ARG A 231 -6.45 16.09 14.61
CA ARG A 231 -5.94 16.01 13.23
C ARG A 231 -5.96 14.56 12.74
N TRP A 232 -5.49 13.63 13.57
CA TRP A 232 -5.46 12.20 13.24
C TRP A 232 -6.87 11.66 12.99
N ASN A 233 -7.82 11.93 13.88
CA ASN A 233 -9.20 11.49 13.75
C ASN A 233 -9.93 12.17 12.58
N CYS A 234 -9.73 13.47 12.34
CA CYS A 234 -10.28 14.18 11.17
C CYS A 234 -9.87 13.50 9.86
N ILE A 235 -8.58 13.16 9.71
CA ILE A 235 -8.10 12.45 8.53
C ILE A 235 -8.68 11.03 8.51
N ALA A 236 -8.66 10.30 9.63
CA ALA A 236 -9.15 8.92 9.71
C ALA A 236 -10.63 8.75 9.33
N LEU A 237 -11.47 9.77 9.54
CA LEU A 237 -12.88 9.77 9.14
C LEU A 237 -13.06 9.69 7.62
N ASP A 238 -12.45 10.61 6.84
CA ASP A 238 -12.51 10.55 5.38
C ASP A 238 -11.73 9.36 4.81
N GLN A 239 -10.50 9.12 5.29
CA GLN A 239 -9.70 8.00 4.80
C GLN A 239 -10.40 6.66 5.09
N GLY A 240 -11.14 6.55 6.20
CA GLY A 240 -12.02 5.43 6.51
C GLY A 240 -13.22 5.30 5.56
N ARG A 241 -13.85 6.41 5.17
CA ARG A 241 -14.91 6.41 4.14
C ARG A 241 -14.37 5.87 2.82
N ARG A 242 -13.23 6.38 2.34
CA ARG A 242 -12.60 5.96 1.07
C ARG A 242 -12.19 4.49 1.10
N VAL A 243 -11.53 4.03 2.18
CA VAL A 243 -11.14 2.62 2.36
C VAL A 243 -12.35 1.69 2.33
N ARG A 244 -13.47 2.04 2.99
CA ARG A 244 -14.69 1.20 2.98
C ARG A 244 -15.26 1.03 1.57
N GLU A 245 -15.38 2.12 0.80
CA GLU A 245 -15.91 2.06 -0.57
C GLU A 245 -14.98 1.30 -1.52
N ILE A 246 -13.66 1.50 -1.44
CA ILE A 246 -12.67 0.73 -2.21
C ILE A 246 -12.77 -0.77 -1.89
N VAL A 247 -12.80 -1.12 -0.60
CA VAL A 247 -12.84 -2.53 -0.18
C VAL A 247 -14.19 -3.20 -0.53
N LYS A 248 -15.28 -2.45 -0.54
CA LYS A 248 -16.61 -2.87 -1.01
C LYS A 248 -16.62 -3.19 -2.51
N VAL A 249 -16.13 -2.29 -3.37
CA VAL A 249 -15.96 -2.57 -4.81
C VAL A 249 -15.01 -3.76 -5.04
N MET A 250 -13.89 -3.80 -4.32
CA MET A 250 -12.89 -4.87 -4.39
C MET A 250 -13.30 -6.20 -3.73
N ARG A 251 -14.53 -6.30 -3.18
CA ARG A 251 -15.17 -7.56 -2.78
C ARG A 251 -16.12 -8.08 -3.86
N SER A 252 -16.74 -7.20 -4.66
CA SER A 252 -17.72 -7.57 -5.69
C SER A 252 -17.77 -6.51 -6.81
N PRO A 253 -16.84 -6.55 -7.79
CA PRO A 253 -16.83 -5.60 -8.90
C PRO A 253 -18.00 -5.88 -9.85
N ASN A 254 -19.05 -5.07 -9.75
CA ASN A 254 -20.35 -5.32 -10.39
C ASN A 254 -20.62 -4.40 -11.60
N CYS A 255 -19.60 -4.11 -12.41
CA CYS A 255 -19.82 -3.48 -13.72
C CYS A 255 -20.62 -4.43 -14.60
N LYS A 256 -21.92 -4.14 -14.77
CA LYS A 256 -22.68 -4.63 -15.92
C LYS A 256 -22.45 -3.64 -17.06
N ILE A 257 -21.47 -3.98 -17.90
CA ILE A 257 -21.19 -3.32 -19.18
C ILE A 257 -22.18 -3.89 -20.21
#